data_AF-X1VEW6-F1
#
_entry.id   AF-X1VEW6-F1
#
_cell.length_a   1.000
_cell.length_b   1.000
_cell.length_c   1.000
_cell.angle_alpha   90.00
_cell.angle_beta   90.00
_cell.angle_gamma   90.00
#
_symmetry.space_group_name_H-M   'P 1'
#
loop_
_entity.id
_entity.type
_entity.pdbx_description
1 polymer ?
#
loop_
_entity_poly.entity_id
_entity_poly.type
_entity_poly.pdbx_seq_one_letter_code
_entity_poly.pdbx_strand_id
1 'polypeptide(L)'
;MLKLFKGSKVIYNVQDLFPDLVVELGKLKNSQFIKLLKKLSELIVKKVDRVVVVGEYMEKKIRKDLLRRTSESTSVSASASTNDHIITIHNWADGNKIKVLEDKETENNYLKKKWGLEGKFVVLYSG
;
A
#
# COMPACT_ATOMS: atom_id res chain seq x y z
N MET A 1 15.06 12.10 -10.61
CA MET A 1 16.36 12.30 -11.27
C MET A 1 16.57 11.35 -12.43
N LEU A 2 16.49 10.03 -12.24
CA LEU A 2 16.68 9.03 -13.32
C LEU A 2 15.86 9.33 -14.59
N LYS A 3 14.56 9.61 -14.46
CA LYS A 3 13.71 9.99 -15.61
C LYS A 3 14.20 11.23 -16.35
N LEU A 4 14.60 12.28 -15.63
CA LEU A 4 15.05 13.54 -16.23
C LEU A 4 16.45 13.44 -16.83
N PHE A 5 17.37 12.74 -16.17
CA PHE A 5 18.78 12.68 -16.59
C PHE A 5 19.08 11.53 -17.55
N LYS A 6 18.30 10.44 -17.52
CA LYS A 6 18.52 9.26 -18.36
C LYS A 6 17.37 8.95 -19.32
N GLY A 7 16.29 9.74 -19.32
CA GLY A 7 15.12 9.49 -20.18
C GLY A 7 14.39 8.17 -19.88
N SER A 8 14.69 7.50 -18.76
CA SER A 8 14.17 6.18 -18.43
C SER A 8 12.74 6.24 -17.88
N LYS A 9 11.94 5.22 -18.18
CA LYS A 9 10.64 5.01 -17.53
C LYS A 9 10.82 4.69 -16.04
N VAL A 10 9.98 5.28 -15.20
CA VAL A 10 10.00 5.05 -13.75
C VAL A 10 8.65 4.54 -13.30
N ILE A 11 8.65 3.36 -12.67
CA ILE A 11 7.49 2.75 -12.02
C ILE A 11 7.69 2.87 -10.52
N TYR A 12 6.72 3.43 -9.82
CA TYR A 12 6.73 3.55 -8.36
C TYR A 12 5.82 2.51 -7.74
N ASN A 13 6.41 1.50 -7.10
CA ASN A 13 5.67 0.46 -6.36
C ASN A 13 5.46 0.90 -4.91
N VAL A 14 4.21 1.15 -4.52
CA VAL A 14 3.82 1.63 -3.20
C VAL A 14 3.30 0.46 -2.37
N GLN A 15 4.09 0.09 -1.36
CA GLN A 15 3.74 -0.93 -0.38
C GLN A 15 3.14 -0.32 0.89
N ASP A 16 3.61 0.88 1.26
CA ASP A 16 3.17 1.64 2.42
C ASP A 16 3.02 3.13 2.06
N LEU A 17 2.05 3.79 2.71
CA LEU A 17 1.81 5.21 2.51
C LEU A 17 2.63 6.05 3.48
N PHE A 18 3.82 6.47 3.06
CA PHE A 18 4.62 7.46 3.77
C PHE A 18 4.29 8.89 3.29
N PRO A 19 4.23 9.88 4.19
CA PRO A 19 4.54 9.82 5.63
C PRO A 19 3.36 9.40 6.53
N ASP A 20 2.17 9.14 5.97
CA ASP A 20 0.93 8.93 6.75
C ASP A 20 1.05 7.82 7.78
N LEU A 21 1.62 6.66 7.41
CA LEU A 21 1.83 5.53 8.33
C LEU A 21 2.59 5.95 9.59
N VAL A 22 3.69 6.70 9.43
CA VAL A 22 4.56 7.12 10.54
C VAL A 22 3.89 8.16 11.42
N VAL A 23 3.05 9.01 10.82
CA VAL A 23 2.24 10.01 11.53
C VAL A 23 1.14 9.32 12.35
N GLU A 24 0.42 8.38 11.75
CA GLU A 24 -0.64 7.59 12.42
C GLU A 24 -0.06 6.74 13.56
N LEU A 25 1.16 6.20 13.40
CA LEU A 25 1.90 5.52 14.46
C LEU A 25 2.48 6.47 15.53
N GLY A 26 2.28 7.78 15.42
CA GLY A 26 2.77 8.78 16.39
C GLY A 26 4.30 8.95 16.41
N LYS A 27 5.01 8.33 15.48
CA LYS A 27 6.48 8.37 15.37
C LYS A 27 6.99 9.64 14.72
N LEU A 28 6.14 10.37 13.99
CA LEU A 28 6.46 11.67 13.43
C LEU A 28 5.42 12.71 13.85
N LYS A 29 5.88 13.74 14.58
CA LYS A 29 5.01 14.76 15.19
C LYS A 29 5.22 16.18 14.63
N ASN A 30 6.34 16.45 13.97
CA ASN A 30 6.64 17.78 13.45
C ASN A 30 5.75 18.09 12.23
N SER A 31 4.78 18.97 12.41
CA SER A 31 3.77 19.32 11.40
C SER A 31 4.35 19.93 10.13
N GLN A 32 5.43 20.71 10.22
CA GLN A 32 6.07 21.34 9.07
C GLN A 32 6.83 20.28 8.25
N PHE A 33 7.54 19.39 8.92
CA PHE A 33 8.23 18.29 8.26
C PHE A 33 7.26 17.31 7.61
N ILE A 34 6.14 16.99 8.26
CA ILE A 34 5.06 16.19 7.68
C ILE A 34 4.53 16.83 6.40
N LYS A 35 4.25 18.13 6.41
CA LYS A 35 3.78 18.86 5.22
C LYS A 35 4.80 18.79 4.08
N LEU A 36 6.10 18.92 4.38
CA LEU A 36 7.16 18.78 3.39
C LEU A 36 7.19 17.37 2.78
N LEU A 37 7.15 16.33 3.60
CA LEU A 37 7.14 14.94 3.15
C LEU A 37 5.90 14.61 2.30
N LYS A 38 4.72 15.12 2.67
CA LYS A 38 3.50 14.97 1.86
C LYS A 38 3.66 15.61 0.49
N LYS A 39 4.15 16.85 0.42
CA LYS A 39 4.44 17.53 -0.85
C LYS A 39 5.44 16.75 -1.71
N LEU A 40 6.48 16.20 -1.10
CA LEU A 40 7.47 15.40 -1.82
C LEU A 40 6.86 14.11 -2.39
N SER A 41 6.05 13.41 -1.58
CA SER A 41 5.35 12.19 -2.00
C SER A 41 4.43 12.46 -3.20
N GLU A 42 3.65 13.54 -3.17
CA GLU A 42 2.79 13.96 -4.28
C GLU A 42 3.60 14.29 -5.55
N LEU A 43 4.73 15.00 -5.40
CA LEU A 43 5.60 15.32 -6.53
C LEU A 43 6.19 14.07 -7.19
N ILE A 44 6.51 13.04 -6.40
CA ILE A 44 6.96 11.75 -6.92
C ILE A 44 5.83 11.10 -7.73
N VAL A 45 4.65 10.95 -7.11
CA VAL A 45 3.46 10.35 -7.74
C VAL A 45 3.09 11.04 -9.06
N LYS A 46 3.18 12.38 -9.13
CA LYS A 46 2.89 13.15 -10.36
C LYS A 46 3.95 12.99 -11.46
N LYS A 47 5.20 12.66 -11.12
CA LYS A 47 6.33 12.65 -12.09
C LYS A 47 6.66 11.27 -12.66
N VAL A 48 6.28 10.19 -11.98
CA VAL A 48 6.55 8.81 -12.43
C VAL A 48 5.62 8.40 -13.58
N ASP A 49 6.04 7.40 -14.37
CA ASP A 49 5.26 6.92 -15.52
C ASP A 49 4.11 6.00 -15.11
N ARG A 50 4.29 5.23 -14.03
CA ARG A 50 3.26 4.40 -13.42
C ARG A 50 3.42 4.38 -11.91
N VAL A 51 2.30 4.29 -11.21
CA VAL A 51 2.24 4.02 -9.77
C VAL A 51 1.51 2.70 -9.59
N VAL A 52 2.15 1.74 -8.95
CA VAL A 52 1.57 0.45 -8.61
C VAL A 52 1.23 0.48 -7.12
N VAL A 53 -0.01 0.19 -6.77
CA VAL A 53 -0.45 0.09 -5.37
C VAL A 53 -0.96 -1.31 -5.09
N VAL A 54 -0.87 -1.74 -3.83
CA VAL A 54 -1.22 -3.11 -3.42
C VAL A 54 -2.70 -3.33 -3.13
N GLY A 55 -3.52 -2.27 -3.14
CA GLY A 55 -4.94 -2.39 -2.90
C GLY A 55 -5.74 -1.13 -3.24
N GLU A 56 -7.03 -1.33 -3.47
CA GLU A 56 -7.94 -0.28 -3.93
C GLU A 56 -8.08 0.88 -2.94
N TYR A 57 -8.00 0.61 -1.64
CA TYR A 57 -8.08 1.68 -0.64
C TYR A 57 -6.87 2.60 -0.73
N MET A 58 -5.68 2.04 -0.94
CA MET A 58 -4.45 2.80 -1.15
C MET A 58 -4.56 3.65 -2.41
N GLU A 59 -5.10 3.08 -3.48
CA GLU A 59 -5.39 3.80 -4.72
C GLU A 59 -6.30 5.02 -4.48
N LYS A 60 -7.43 4.80 -3.80
CA LYS A 60 -8.41 5.85 -3.46
C LYS A 60 -7.78 6.94 -2.60
N LYS A 61 -6.96 6.57 -1.62
CA LYS A 61 -6.26 7.53 -0.73
C LYS A 61 -5.29 8.41 -1.51
N ILE A 62 -4.42 7.83 -2.34
CA ILE A 62 -3.47 8.59 -3.18
C ILE A 62 -4.22 9.52 -4.13
N ARG A 63 -5.26 9.03 -4.82
CA ARG A 63 -6.08 9.87 -5.73
C ARG A 63 -6.71 11.04 -4.99
N LYS A 64 -7.25 10.81 -3.80
CA LYS A 64 -7.86 11.86 -2.96
C LYS A 64 -6.85 12.93 -2.54
N ASP A 65 -5.64 12.52 -2.15
CA ASP A 65 -4.59 13.45 -1.72
C ASP A 65 -4.08 14.31 -2.88
N LEU A 66 -4.00 13.74 -4.09
CA LEU A 66 -3.70 14.50 -5.32
C LEU A 66 -4.79 15.53 -5.64
N LEU A 67 -6.07 15.16 -5.51
CA LEU A 67 -7.20 16.03 -5.84
C LEU A 67 -7.32 17.21 -4.86
N ARG A 68 -7.25 16.94 -3.54
CA ARG A 68 -7.44 17.95 -2.48
C ARG A 68 -6.57 19.20 -2.64
N ARG A 69 -5.34 19.04 -3.11
CA ARG A 69 -4.38 20.14 -3.24
C ARG A 69 -4.35 20.81 -4.61
N THR A 70 -4.96 20.18 -5.62
CA THR A 70 -5.08 20.79 -6.95
C THR A 70 -6.16 21.88 -6.91
N SER A 71 -7.18 21.73 -6.08
CA SER A 71 -8.24 22.71 -5.82
C SER A 71 -7.79 23.96 -5.05
N GLU A 72 -6.66 23.90 -4.33
CA GLU A 72 -6.14 25.02 -3.52
C GLU A 72 -5.22 25.98 -4.30
N SER A 73 -4.84 25.67 -5.54
CA SER A 73 -3.80 26.45 -6.25
C SER A 73 -4.10 26.85 -7.68
N THR A 74 -5.22 26.46 -8.30
CA THR A 74 -5.56 27.04 -9.61
C THR A 74 -7.03 26.83 -9.97
N SER A 75 -7.73 27.94 -10.23
CA SER A 75 -8.91 28.00 -11.09
C SER A 75 -8.48 27.73 -12.54
N VAL A 76 -8.14 26.49 -12.85
CA VAL A 76 -8.02 26.03 -14.24
C VAL A 76 -8.69 24.67 -14.29
N SER A 77 -9.69 24.57 -15.17
CA SER A 77 -10.38 23.37 -15.58
C SER A 77 -9.42 22.19 -15.75
N ALA A 78 -9.24 21.40 -14.70
CA ALA A 78 -8.52 20.14 -14.76
C ALA A 78 -9.56 19.06 -15.03
N SER A 79 -9.79 18.85 -16.32
CA SER A 79 -10.44 17.67 -16.88
C SER A 79 -10.13 16.42 -16.05
N ALA A 80 -11.18 15.69 -15.70
CA ALA A 80 -11.24 14.49 -14.88
C ALA A 80 -10.47 13.26 -15.44
N SER A 81 -9.37 13.47 -16.17
CA SER A 81 -8.73 12.48 -17.03
C SER A 81 -7.24 12.20 -16.75
N THR A 82 -6.63 12.72 -15.68
CA THR A 82 -5.15 12.68 -15.53
C THR A 82 -4.56 11.67 -14.55
N ASN A 83 -5.35 10.77 -13.95
CA ASN A 83 -4.81 9.75 -13.01
C ASN A 83 -4.85 8.31 -13.57
N ASP A 84 -4.76 8.13 -14.88
CA ASP A 84 -4.74 6.80 -15.52
C ASP A 84 -3.41 6.04 -15.32
N HIS A 85 -2.40 6.68 -14.70
CA HIS A 85 -1.10 6.05 -14.45
C HIS A 85 -1.01 5.30 -13.11
N ILE A 86 -2.04 5.39 -12.26
CA ILE A 86 -2.13 4.63 -11.01
C ILE A 86 -2.89 3.33 -11.27
N ILE A 87 -2.25 2.19 -11.00
CA ILE A 87 -2.82 0.85 -11.17
C ILE A 87 -2.72 0.06 -9.87
N THR A 88 -3.72 -0.78 -9.62
CA THR A 88 -3.73 -1.69 -8.47
C THR A 88 -3.26 -3.07 -8.91
N ILE A 89 -2.23 -3.59 -8.22
CA ILE A 89 -1.78 -4.98 -8.33
C ILE A 89 -1.78 -5.55 -6.91
N HIS A 90 -2.73 -6.43 -6.62
CA HIS A 90 -2.85 -7.03 -5.29
C HIS A 90 -1.62 -7.88 -4.95
N ASN A 91 -1.21 -7.80 -3.69
CA ASN A 91 -0.23 -8.74 -3.16
C ASN A 91 -0.74 -10.17 -3.29
N TRP A 92 0.19 -11.09 -3.51
CA TRP A 92 -0.08 -12.51 -3.68
C TRP A 92 0.79 -13.32 -2.72
N ALA A 93 0.37 -14.56 -2.47
CA ALA A 93 1.12 -15.53 -1.70
C ALA A 93 1.45 -16.75 -2.57
N ASP A 94 2.59 -17.38 -2.30
CA ASP A 94 2.99 -18.61 -2.97
C ASP A 94 2.05 -19.75 -2.56
N GLY A 95 1.18 -20.19 -3.49
CA GLY A 95 0.20 -21.24 -3.26
C GLY A 95 0.80 -22.62 -3.00
N ASN A 96 2.10 -22.84 -3.28
CA ASN A 96 2.79 -24.07 -2.88
C ASN A 96 3.22 -24.05 -1.41
N LYS A 97 3.44 -22.84 -0.85
CA LYS A 97 3.87 -22.64 0.55
C LYS A 97 2.70 -22.36 1.49
N ILE A 98 1.72 -21.59 1.03
CA ILE A 98 0.53 -21.23 1.80
C ILE A 98 -0.66 -21.93 1.14
N LYS A 99 -0.94 -23.15 1.62
CA LYS A 99 -2.04 -23.98 1.16
C LYS A 99 -2.83 -24.55 2.33
N VAL A 100 -4.06 -24.95 2.05
CA VAL A 100 -4.83 -25.79 2.95
C VAL A 100 -4.17 -27.16 2.99
N LEU A 101 -3.91 -27.67 4.19
CA LEU A 101 -3.36 -29.00 4.38
C LEU A 101 -4.47 -30.05 4.21
N GLU A 102 -4.15 -31.20 3.63
CA GLU A 102 -5.08 -32.32 3.48
C GLU A 102 -5.27 -33.06 4.82
N ASP A 103 -6.38 -33.78 4.98
CA ASP A 103 -6.73 -34.47 6.24
C ASP A 103 -5.57 -35.35 6.76
N LYS A 104 -4.92 -36.11 5.87
CA LYS A 104 -3.75 -36.96 6.18
C LYS A 104 -2.55 -36.17 6.70
N GLU A 105 -2.36 -34.93 6.24
CA GLU A 105 -1.31 -34.03 6.72
C GLU A 105 -1.68 -33.39 8.08
N THR A 106 -2.98 -33.35 8.43
CA THR A 106 -3.48 -32.74 9.67
C THR A 106 -3.70 -33.71 10.83
N GLU A 107 -3.79 -35.02 10.59
CA GLU A 107 -3.98 -36.07 11.61
C GLU A 107 -2.95 -36.00 12.75
N ASN A 108 -1.73 -35.52 12.45
CA ASN A 108 -0.65 -35.35 13.41
C ASN A 108 -0.20 -33.89 13.58
N ASN A 109 -1.15 -32.95 13.62
CA ASN A 109 -0.82 -31.56 13.92
C ASN A 109 -0.25 -31.40 15.35
N TYR A 110 1.08 -31.25 15.44
CA TYR A 110 1.81 -31.10 16.70
C TYR A 110 1.31 -29.93 17.56
N LEU A 111 0.96 -28.79 16.96
CA LEU A 111 0.48 -27.62 17.71
C LEU A 111 -0.89 -27.86 18.32
N LYS A 112 -1.81 -28.54 17.61
CA LYS A 112 -3.12 -28.92 18.16
C LYS A 112 -2.97 -29.79 19.40
N LYS A 113 -2.08 -30.80 19.35
CA LYS A 113 -1.78 -31.70 20.48
C LYS A 113 -1.13 -30.94 21.64
N LYS A 114 -0.04 -30.22 21.37
CA LYS A 114 0.72 -29.47 22.38
C LYS A 114 -0.13 -28.46 23.14
N TRP A 115 -1.08 -27.81 22.45
CA TRP A 115 -1.93 -26.78 23.04
C TRP A 115 -3.31 -27.29 23.49
N GLY A 116 -3.57 -28.60 23.39
CA GLY A 116 -4.84 -29.19 23.79
C GLY A 116 -6.05 -28.60 23.04
N LEU A 117 -5.88 -28.35 21.74
CA LEU A 117 -6.90 -27.74 20.87
C LEU A 117 -7.75 -28.78 20.11
N GLU A 118 -7.52 -30.06 20.33
CA GLU A 118 -8.25 -31.15 19.68
C GLU A 118 -9.75 -31.08 20.02
N GLY A 119 -10.61 -31.21 19.00
CA GLY A 119 -12.06 -31.13 19.13
C GLY A 119 -12.62 -29.74 19.49
N LYS A 120 -11.78 -28.70 19.57
CA LYS A 120 -12.21 -27.34 19.95
C LYS A 120 -12.43 -26.46 18.73
N PHE A 121 -13.37 -25.52 18.86
CA PHE A 121 -13.44 -24.36 17.99
C PHE A 121 -12.31 -23.39 18.35
N VAL A 122 -11.40 -23.14 17.41
CA VAL A 122 -10.20 -22.32 17.65
C VAL A 122 -10.34 -20.99 16.90
N VAL A 123 -10.28 -19.89 17.65
CA VAL A 123 -10.08 -18.55 17.06
C VAL A 123 -8.60 -18.22 17.18
N LEU A 124 -7.92 -18.06 16.04
CA LEU A 124 -6.51 -17.72 15.97
C LEU A 124 -6.35 -16.30 15.44
N TYR A 125 -5.58 -15.49 16.17
CA TYR A 125 -5.16 -14.16 15.74
C TYR A 125 -3.66 -14.19 15.47
N SER A 126 -3.28 -13.76 14.27
CA SER A 126 -1.89 -13.52 13.86
C SER A 126 -1.90 -12.21 13.11
N GLY A 127 -1.46 -11.13 13.78
CA GLY A 127 -1.45 -9.76 13.26
C GLY A 127 -0.22 -9.00 13.69
#